data_AF-A0A7S4KG94-F1
#
_entry.id   AF-A0A7S4KG94-F1
#
_cell.length_a   1.000
_cell.length_b   1.000
_cell.length_c   1.000
_cell.angle_alpha   90.00
_cell.angle_beta   90.00
_cell.angle_gamma   90.00
#
_symmetry.space_group_name_H-M   'P 1'
#
loop_
_entity.id
_entity.type
_entity.pdbx_description
1 polymer ?
#
loop_
_entity_poly.entity_id
_entity_poly.type
_entity_poly.pdbx_seq_one_letter_code
_entity_poly.pdbx_strand_id
1 'polypeptide(L)'
;MSRLSKEFNDKAKAFFEKNYELRDKLQSCIEENVNSDVNVRCKTYKQDYLFALAQAYCLPEYESGVKCQKAAGNEWASACFNENTIFGQCLEVTLKKLYRYGLENNVKNPNAPANQRKKEG
;
A
#
# COMPACT_ATOMS: atom_id res chain seq x y z
N MET A 1 -15.37 -15.25 -10.18
CA MET A 1 -15.84 -13.88 -9.90
C MET A 1 -15.05 -13.32 -8.73
N SER A 2 -14.54 -12.09 -8.83
CA SER A 2 -13.79 -11.43 -7.74
C SER A 2 -14.65 -11.30 -6.49
N ARG A 3 -14.06 -11.47 -5.30
CA ARG A 3 -14.75 -11.23 -4.02
C ARG A 3 -14.78 -9.75 -3.63
N LEU A 4 -14.23 -8.88 -4.47
CA LEU A 4 -14.17 -7.43 -4.29
C LEU A 4 -15.22 -6.76 -5.18
N SER A 5 -15.67 -5.56 -4.80
CA SER A 5 -16.59 -4.79 -5.61
C SER A 5 -15.92 -4.38 -6.93
N LYS A 6 -16.72 -4.19 -7.98
CA LYS A 6 -16.25 -3.68 -9.27
C LYS A 6 -15.51 -2.35 -9.11
N GLU A 7 -16.09 -1.43 -8.33
CA GLU A 7 -15.47 -0.13 -8.04
C GLU A 7 -14.09 -0.28 -7.38
N PHE A 8 -13.95 -1.20 -6.43
CA PHE A 8 -12.66 -1.44 -5.80
C PHE A 8 -11.64 -1.99 -6.79
N ASN A 9 -12.04 -2.93 -7.65
CA ASN A 9 -11.17 -3.52 -8.66
C ASN A 9 -10.71 -2.50 -9.70
N ASP A 10 -11.59 -1.59 -10.14
CA ASP A 10 -11.26 -0.53 -11.08
C ASP A 10 -10.25 0.46 -10.45
N LYS A 11 -10.47 0.86 -9.18
CA LYS A 11 -9.52 1.67 -8.43
C LYS A 11 -8.19 0.94 -8.21
N ALA A 12 -8.22 -0.35 -7.85
CA ALA A 12 -7.02 -1.15 -7.62
C ALA A 12 -6.19 -1.29 -8.90
N LYS A 13 -6.84 -1.55 -10.05
CA LYS A 13 -6.16 -1.57 -11.34
C LYS A 13 -5.40 -0.26 -11.59
N ALA A 14 -6.11 0.87 -11.51
CA ALA A 14 -5.51 2.18 -11.71
C ALA A 14 -4.38 2.48 -10.71
N PHE A 15 -4.54 2.08 -9.45
CA PHE A 15 -3.51 2.23 -8.41
C PHE A 15 -2.25 1.42 -8.74
N PHE A 16 -2.39 0.16 -9.14
CA PHE A 16 -1.28 -0.72 -9.49
C PHE A 16 -0.56 -0.28 -10.76
N GLU A 17 -1.27 0.26 -11.74
CA GLU A 17 -0.72 0.85 -12.96
C GLU A 17 0.05 2.14 -12.66
N LYS A 18 -0.55 3.07 -11.91
CA LYS A 18 0.09 4.35 -11.56
C LYS A 18 1.34 4.19 -10.70
N ASN A 19 1.35 3.21 -9.78
CA ASN A 19 2.43 3.04 -8.80
C ASN A 19 3.35 1.85 -9.10
N TYR A 20 3.39 1.39 -10.36
CA TYR A 20 4.13 0.19 -10.73
C TYR A 20 5.63 0.29 -10.40
N GLU A 21 6.28 1.41 -10.70
CA GLU A 21 7.72 1.61 -10.43
C GLU A 21 8.04 1.59 -8.94
N LEU A 22 7.21 2.27 -8.14
CA LEU A 22 7.37 2.33 -6.70
C LEU A 22 7.22 0.94 -6.07
N ARG A 23 6.22 0.17 -6.54
CA ARG A 23 6.02 -1.21 -6.10
C ARG A 23 7.21 -2.09 -6.48
N ASP A 24 7.71 -1.97 -7.70
CA ASP A 24 8.84 -2.77 -8.18
C ASP A 24 10.15 -2.42 -7.44
N LYS A 25 10.39 -1.13 -7.14
CA LYS A 25 11.51 -0.69 -6.28
C LYS A 25 11.40 -1.20 -4.85
N LEU A 26 10.21 -1.09 -4.26
CA LEU A 26 9.95 -1.62 -2.92
C LEU A 26 10.16 -3.14 -2.88
N GLN A 27 9.63 -3.87 -3.86
CA GLN A 27 9.80 -5.31 -3.97
C GLN A 27 11.28 -5.69 -4.11
N SER A 28 12.01 -5.04 -5.02
CA SER A 28 13.44 -5.30 -5.23
C SER A 28 14.24 -5.04 -3.94
N CYS A 29 13.94 -3.93 -3.24
CA CYS A 29 14.56 -3.63 -1.96
C CYS A 29 14.29 -4.72 -0.91
N ILE A 30 13.05 -5.23 -0.81
CA ILE A 30 12.70 -6.31 0.11
C ILE A 30 13.48 -7.59 -0.24
N GLU A 31 13.52 -7.96 -1.52
CA GLU A 31 14.19 -9.17 -2.02
C GLU A 31 15.71 -9.12 -1.78
N GLU A 32 16.34 -7.96 -1.97
CA GLU A 32 17.78 -7.78 -1.72
C GLU A 32 18.13 -7.78 -0.22
N ASN A 33 17.16 -7.49 0.65
CA ASN A 33 17.38 -7.30 2.08
C ASN A 33 16.65 -8.32 2.96
N VAL A 34 16.27 -9.49 2.41
CA VAL A 34 15.54 -10.55 3.14
C VAL A 34 16.21 -11.01 4.44
N ASN A 35 17.54 -10.93 4.52
CA ASN A 35 18.34 -11.30 5.70
C ASN A 35 18.73 -10.10 6.58
N SER A 36 18.14 -8.93 6.36
CA SER A 36 18.43 -7.67 7.05
C SER A 36 17.17 -7.03 7.61
N ASP A 37 17.32 -5.96 8.39
CA ASP A 37 16.17 -5.15 8.83
C ASP A 37 15.58 -4.36 7.65
N VAL A 38 14.64 -4.99 6.96
CA VAL A 38 13.90 -4.42 5.83
C VAL A 38 13.15 -3.14 6.23
N ASN A 39 12.70 -3.01 7.49
CA ASN A 39 11.97 -1.82 7.92
C ASN A 39 12.87 -0.59 8.00
N VAL A 40 14.16 -0.79 8.28
CA VAL A 40 15.17 0.28 8.24
C VAL A 40 15.64 0.50 6.80
N ARG A 41 16.03 -0.56 6.09
CA ARG A 41 16.67 -0.44 4.77
C ARG A 41 15.73 0.01 3.66
N CYS A 42 14.48 -0.43 3.70
CA CYS A 42 13.46 -0.08 2.70
C CYS A 42 12.47 0.98 3.21
N LYS A 43 12.82 1.69 4.30
CA LYS A 43 11.93 2.64 4.99
C LYS A 43 11.31 3.65 4.02
N THR A 44 12.12 4.28 3.18
CA THR A 44 11.65 5.32 2.24
C THR A 44 10.64 4.75 1.24
N TYR A 45 10.96 3.66 0.54
CA TYR A 45 10.03 3.04 -0.41
C TYR A 45 8.74 2.56 0.26
N LYS A 46 8.84 2.05 1.50
CA LYS A 46 7.67 1.66 2.30
C LYS A 46 6.81 2.88 2.64
N GLN A 47 7.41 3.98 3.08
CA GLN A 47 6.70 5.22 3.40
C GLN A 47 6.03 5.81 2.18
N ASP A 48 6.73 5.90 1.05
CA ASP A 48 6.19 6.42 -0.21
C ASP A 48 5.00 5.57 -0.68
N TYR A 49 5.10 4.24 -0.59
CA TYR A 49 4.03 3.35 -1.00
C TYR A 49 2.79 3.45 -0.09
N LEU A 50 3.00 3.53 1.23
CA LEU A 50 1.91 3.76 2.19
C LEU A 50 1.27 5.13 2.00
N PHE A 51 2.07 6.15 1.67
CA PHE A 51 1.56 7.48 1.35
C PHE A 51 0.72 7.46 0.06
N ALA A 52 1.20 6.83 -1.00
CA ALA A 52 0.43 6.67 -2.24
C ALA A 52 -0.91 5.95 -1.99
N LEU A 53 -0.90 4.90 -1.18
CA LEU A 53 -2.10 4.18 -0.78
C LEU A 53 -3.06 5.08 0.03
N ALA A 54 -2.53 5.84 0.98
CA ALA A 54 -3.31 6.80 1.75
C ALA A 54 -4.00 7.82 0.85
N GLN A 55 -3.27 8.42 -0.10
CA GLN A 55 -3.82 9.39 -1.05
C GLN A 55 -4.92 8.80 -1.95
N ALA A 56 -4.85 7.50 -2.25
CA ALA A 56 -5.82 6.85 -3.14
C ALA A 56 -7.08 6.33 -2.41
N TYR A 57 -6.96 5.89 -1.16
CA TYR A 57 -8.02 5.14 -0.47
C TYR A 57 -8.40 5.69 0.90
N CYS A 58 -7.50 6.37 1.60
CA CYS A 58 -7.66 6.78 2.99
C CYS A 58 -7.39 8.28 3.17
N LEU A 59 -7.67 9.08 2.12
CA LEU A 59 -7.36 10.51 2.12
C LEU A 59 -8.06 11.26 3.27
N PRO A 60 -9.37 11.06 3.52
CA PRO A 60 -10.05 11.74 4.62
C PRO A 60 -9.43 11.42 5.99
N GLU A 61 -9.10 10.16 6.25
CA GLU A 61 -8.49 9.72 7.50
C GLU A 61 -7.05 10.27 7.64
N TYR A 62 -6.29 10.28 6.55
CA TYR A 62 -4.95 10.86 6.49
C TYR A 62 -4.98 12.36 6.80
N GLU A 63 -5.86 13.13 6.14
CA GLU A 63 -6.00 14.57 6.34
C GLU A 63 -6.45 14.91 7.76
N SER A 64 -7.36 14.12 8.32
CA SER A 64 -7.78 14.23 9.72
C SER A 64 -6.59 14.05 10.67
N GLY A 65 -5.79 13.00 10.46
CA GLY A 65 -4.57 12.75 11.23
C GLY A 65 -3.56 13.90 11.13
N VAL A 66 -3.28 14.38 9.91
CA VAL A 66 -2.36 15.51 9.68
C VAL A 66 -2.87 16.78 10.36
N LYS A 67 -4.17 17.06 10.29
CA LYS A 67 -4.78 18.22 10.95
C LYS A 67 -4.63 18.13 12.47
N CYS A 68 -4.90 16.97 13.06
CA CYS A 68 -4.72 16.78 14.49
C CYS A 68 -3.25 16.94 14.89
N GLN A 69 -2.32 16.30 14.16
CA GLN A 69 -0.89 16.37 14.47
C GLN A 69 -0.37 17.81 14.44
N LYS A 70 -0.80 18.61 13.46
CA LYS A 70 -0.45 20.04 13.37
C LYS A 70 -0.99 20.84 14.56
N ALA A 71 -2.19 20.51 15.06
CA ALA A 71 -2.79 21.19 16.19
C ALA A 71 -2.15 20.78 17.53
N ALA A 72 -1.78 19.51 17.69
CA ALA A 72 -1.23 18.96 18.93
C ALA A 72 0.28 19.19 19.11
N GLY A 73 1.01 19.53 18.05
CA GLY A 73 2.46 19.78 18.14
C GLY A 73 3.22 18.57 18.66
N ASN A 74 4.02 18.74 19.72
CA ASN A 74 4.87 17.67 20.26
C ASN A 74 4.08 16.55 20.98
N GLU A 75 2.84 16.82 21.39
CA GLU A 75 1.99 15.86 22.11
C GLU A 75 1.09 15.03 21.18
N TRP A 76 1.33 15.13 19.87
CA TRP A 76 0.49 14.48 18.84
C TRP A 76 0.32 12.97 19.04
N ALA A 77 1.33 12.28 19.60
CA ALA A 77 1.29 10.84 19.75
C ALA A 77 0.16 10.37 20.68
N SER A 78 -0.09 11.09 21.77
CA SER A 78 -1.20 10.83 22.70
C SER A 78 -2.47 11.57 22.28
N ALA A 79 -2.35 12.84 21.90
CA ALA A 79 -3.50 13.70 21.60
C ALA A 79 -4.28 13.27 20.35
N CYS A 80 -3.61 12.65 19.36
CA CYS A 80 -4.20 12.22 18.10
C CYS A 80 -4.34 10.70 17.99
N PHE A 81 -4.38 9.99 19.12
CA PHE A 81 -4.45 8.53 19.16
C PHE A 81 -5.64 7.99 18.34
N ASN A 82 -6.79 8.66 18.43
CA ASN A 82 -8.00 8.27 17.72
C ASN A 82 -7.83 8.39 16.20
N GLU A 83 -7.36 9.53 15.70
CA GLU A 83 -7.13 9.78 14.28
C GLU A 83 -6.09 8.83 13.70
N ASN A 84 -5.00 8.59 14.45
CA ASN A 84 -3.96 7.63 14.07
C ASN A 84 -4.52 6.20 13.99
N THR A 85 -5.41 5.82 14.92
CA THR A 85 -6.05 4.50 14.93
C THR A 85 -6.97 4.32 13.73
N ILE A 86 -7.82 5.32 13.44
CA ILE A 86 -8.75 5.30 12.30
C ILE A 86 -7.96 5.21 10.98
N PHE A 87 -6.91 6.03 10.82
CA PHE A 87 -6.04 5.97 9.66
C PHE A 87 -5.37 4.60 9.50
N GLY A 88 -4.85 4.04 10.60
CA GLY A 88 -4.27 2.69 10.62
C GLY A 88 -5.24 1.60 10.18
N GLN A 89 -6.48 1.65 10.66
CA GLN A 89 -7.55 0.71 10.26
C GLN A 89 -7.88 0.81 8.77
N CYS A 90 -7.96 2.03 8.22
CA CYS A 90 -8.19 2.22 6.79
C CYS A 90 -7.07 1.61 5.95
N LEU A 91 -5.80 1.88 6.32
CA LEU A 91 -4.63 1.30 5.65
C LEU A 91 -4.66 -0.23 5.70
N GLU A 92 -4.90 -0.82 6.87
CA GLU A 92 -4.89 -2.27 7.06
C GLU A 92 -5.96 -2.96 6.20
N VAL A 93 -7.21 -2.46 6.23
CA VAL A 93 -8.31 -3.01 5.43
C VAL A 93 -8.00 -2.88 3.94
N THR A 94 -7.45 -1.74 3.51
CA THR A 94 -7.11 -1.50 2.11
C THR A 94 -5.99 -2.42 1.63
N LEU A 95 -4.91 -2.57 2.42
CA LEU A 95 -3.82 -3.48 2.11
C LEU A 95 -4.30 -4.92 1.93
N LYS A 96 -5.18 -5.42 2.81
CA LYS A 96 -5.77 -6.76 2.68
C LYS A 96 -6.57 -6.92 1.38
N LYS A 97 -7.35 -5.90 0.99
CA LYS A 97 -8.12 -5.92 -0.26
C LYS A 97 -7.20 -5.85 -1.49
N LEU A 98 -6.17 -5.00 -1.49
CA LEU A 98 -5.19 -4.90 -2.57
C LEU A 98 -4.38 -6.20 -2.71
N TYR A 99 -4.02 -6.85 -1.60
CA TYR A 99 -3.38 -8.16 -1.62
C TYR A 99 -4.28 -9.20 -2.30
N ARG A 100 -5.56 -9.28 -1.90
CA ARG A 100 -6.54 -10.15 -2.57
C ARG A 100 -6.68 -9.82 -4.06
N TYR A 101 -6.77 -8.53 -4.41
CA TYR A 101 -6.83 -8.10 -5.81
C TYR A 101 -5.62 -8.62 -6.61
N GLY A 102 -4.41 -8.47 -6.06
CA GLY A 102 -3.17 -8.96 -6.68
C GLY A 102 -3.18 -10.47 -6.89
N LEU A 103 -3.64 -11.24 -5.89
CA LEU A 103 -3.81 -12.70 -6.01
C LEU A 103 -4.83 -13.10 -7.08
N GLU A 104 -5.97 -12.39 -7.15
CA GLU A 104 -7.06 -12.69 -8.10
C GLU A 104 -6.69 -12.33 -9.55
N ASN A 105 -5.81 -11.34 -9.75
CA ASN A 105 -5.48 -10.80 -11.08
C ASN A 105 -4.06 -11.15 -11.53
N ASN A 106 -3.37 -12.08 -10.85
CA ASN A 106 -1.99 -12.48 -11.15
C ASN A 106 -1.03 -11.30 -11.35
N VAL A 107 -1.27 -10.19 -10.64
CA VAL A 107 -0.40 -9.00 -10.70
C VAL A 107 0.87 -9.35 -9.91
N LYS A 108 1.80 -10.00 -10.63
CA LYS A 108 2.98 -10.73 -10.15
C LYS A 108 2.67 -11.72 -9.02
N ASN A 109 2.24 -12.93 -9.39
CA ASN A 109 2.53 -14.11 -8.58
C ASN A 109 4.06 -14.39 -8.69
N PRO A 110 4.84 -14.33 -7.60
CA PRO A 110 6.27 -14.62 -7.63
C PRO A 110 6.58 -16.08 -8.03
N ASN A 111 5.59 -16.96 -7.95
CA ASN A 111 5.67 -18.37 -8.34
C ASN A 111 4.97 -18.67 -9.69
N ALA A 112 4.61 -17.65 -10.47
CA ALA A 112 4.06 -17.89 -11.81
C ALA A 112 5.14 -18.53 -12.70
N PRO A 113 4.91 -19.72 -13.29
CA PRO A 113 5.86 -20.33 -14.19
C PRO A 113 6.14 -19.40 -15.37
N ALA A 114 7.43 -19.27 -15.73
CA ALA A 114 7.97 -18.30 -16.71
C ALA A 114 7.27 -18.29 -18.08
N ASN A 115 6.55 -19.36 -18.43
CA ASN A 115 5.81 -19.48 -19.68
C ASN A 115 4.58 -18.56 -19.80
N GLN A 116 4.15 -17.89 -18.72
CA GLN A 116 3.02 -16.95 -18.78
C GLN A 116 3.42 -15.49 -19.07
N ARG A 117 4.72 -15.13 -19.00
CA ARG A 117 5.19 -13.75 -19.26
C ARG A 117 5.38 -13.42 -20.75
N LYS A 118 5.27 -14.42 -21.64
CA LYS A 118 5.55 -14.29 -23.08
C LYS A 118 4.31 -14.15 -23.98
N LYS A 119 3.10 -14.08 -23.42
CA LYS A 119 1.86 -14.08 -24.24
C LYS A 119 1.19 -12.72 -24.42
N GLU A 120 1.77 -11.64 -23.91
CA GLU A 120 1.26 -10.28 -24.09
C GLU A 120 2.33 -9.37 -24.70
N GLY A 121 2.96 -9.84 -25.77
CA GLY A 121 3.80 -9.05 -26.68
C GLY A 121 3.15 -8.97 -28.05
#